data_AF-A0A0C9ZAB8-F1
#
_entry.id   AF-A0A0C9ZAB8-F1
#
_cell.length_a   1.000
_cell.length_b   1.000
_cell.length_c   1.000
_cell.angle_alpha   90.00
_cell.angle_beta   90.00
_cell.angle_gamma   90.00
#
_symmetry.space_group_name_H-M   'P 1'
#
loop_
_entity.id
_entity.type
_entity.pdbx_description
1 polymer ?
#
loop_
_entity_poly.entity_id
_entity_poly.type
_entity_poly.pdbx_seq_one_letter_code
_entity_poly.pdbx_strand_id
1 'polypeptide(L)'
;PIGVLSPELFERVKERTEGTLLDLIKKNKDTRYVTESPVFDGFRSALGHLRKDRGDDEVRDDMLLESYRSAIPLTTYDSYEPFVKKFLERNCQEDDVRDMFSPGLPYFVAVSSSTTG
;
A
#
# COMPACT_ATOMS: atom_id res chain seq x y z
N PRO A 1 16.96 19.73 20.55
CA PRO A 1 16.99 20.27 19.16
C PRO A 1 17.23 19.13 18.16
N ILE A 2 16.25 18.83 17.31
CA ILE A 2 16.46 17.93 16.18
C ILE A 2 17.35 18.70 15.20
N GLY A 3 18.58 18.20 14.98
CA GLY A 3 19.51 18.82 14.04
C GLY A 3 18.92 18.78 12.64
N VAL A 4 18.88 19.94 11.98
CA VAL A 4 18.50 20.02 10.57
C VAL A 4 19.50 19.18 9.78
N LEU A 5 18.99 18.24 8.98
CA LEU A 5 19.82 17.39 8.13
C LEU A 5 20.64 18.27 7.17
N SER A 6 21.90 17.89 6.91
CA SER A 6 22.61 18.52 5.80
C SER A 6 21.86 18.23 4.48
N PRO A 7 21.99 19.10 3.45
CA PRO A 7 21.30 18.90 2.17
C PRO A 7 21.61 17.53 1.54
N GLU A 8 22.85 17.06 1.64
CA GLU A 8 23.26 15.74 1.14
C GLU A 8 22.55 14.59 1.87
N LEU A 9 22.47 14.67 3.20
CA LEU A 9 21.77 13.66 4.00
C LEU A 9 20.26 13.69 3.74
N PHE A 10 19.68 14.86 3.52
CA PHE A 10 18.28 15.01 3.16
C PHE A 10 17.97 14.33 1.83
N GLU A 11 18.73 14.61 0.78
CA GLU A 11 18.53 13.98 -0.54
C GLU A 11 18.70 12.45 -0.47
N ARG A 12 19.70 11.96 0.26
CA ARG A 12 19.91 10.52 0.44
C ARG A 12 18.75 9.84 1.18
N VAL A 13 18.20 10.49 2.21
CA VAL A 13 17.01 9.99 2.92
C VAL A 13 15.80 9.99 2.01
N LYS A 14 15.61 11.06 1.22
CA LYS A 14 14.51 11.18 0.27
C LYS A 14 14.58 10.06 -0.77
N GLU A 15 15.70 9.91 -1.46
CA GLU A 15 15.90 8.88 -2.49
C GLU A 15 15.62 7.48 -1.92
N ARG A 16 16.18 7.16 -0.75
CA ARG A 16 15.95 5.87 -0.11
C ARG A 16 14.47 5.66 0.25
N THR A 17 13.81 6.69 0.76
CA THR A 17 12.41 6.61 1.19
C THR A 17 11.49 6.44 -0.01
N GLU A 18 11.73 7.20 -1.09
CA GLU A 18 10.95 7.12 -2.32
C GLU A 18 11.16 5.77 -3.02
N GLY A 19 12.39 5.28 -3.11
CA GLY A 19 12.69 3.95 -3.64
C GLY A 19 12.01 2.84 -2.84
N THR A 20 12.07 2.91 -1.49
CA THR A 20 11.40 1.92 -0.64
C THR A 20 9.88 1.94 -0.82
N LEU A 21 9.28 3.14 -0.91
CA LEU A 21 7.84 3.28 -1.14
C LEU A 21 7.45 2.71 -2.50
N LEU A 22 8.22 3.01 -3.54
CA LEU A 22 8.00 2.49 -4.88
C LEU A 22 8.03 0.96 -4.92
N ASP A 23 9.02 0.34 -4.29
CA ASP A 23 9.14 -1.12 -4.19
C ASP A 23 7.91 -1.73 -3.48
N LEU A 24 7.46 -1.10 -2.40
CA LEU A 24 6.25 -1.53 -1.69
C LEU A 24 5.00 -1.41 -2.58
N ILE A 25 4.86 -0.33 -3.35
CA ILE A 25 3.73 -0.16 -4.26
C ILE A 25 3.77 -1.24 -5.34
N LYS A 26 4.91 -1.40 -6.03
CA LYS A 26 5.05 -2.38 -7.12
C LYS A 26 4.78 -3.81 -6.63
N LYS A 27 5.24 -4.15 -5.42
CA LYS A 27 5.04 -5.47 -4.83
C LYS A 27 3.60 -5.73 -4.40
N ASN A 28 2.90 -4.71 -3.89
CA ASN A 28 1.60 -4.90 -3.24
C ASN A 28 0.40 -4.41 -4.08
N LYS A 29 0.60 -3.74 -5.22
CA LYS A 29 -0.48 -3.15 -6.02
C LYS A 29 -1.54 -4.13 -6.51
N ASP A 30 -1.19 -5.41 -6.63
CA ASP A 30 -2.09 -6.46 -7.10
C ASP A 30 -2.64 -7.32 -5.94
N THR A 31 -2.37 -6.94 -4.69
CA THR A 31 -2.92 -7.62 -3.51
C THR A 31 -4.42 -7.39 -3.39
N ARG A 32 -5.11 -8.27 -2.65
CA ARG A 32 -6.55 -8.21 -2.49
C ARG A 32 -7.02 -6.93 -1.81
N TYR A 33 -6.28 -6.43 -0.82
CA TYR A 33 -6.64 -5.17 -0.18
C TYR A 33 -6.59 -4.00 -1.16
N VAL A 34 -5.55 -3.90 -1.99
CA VAL A 34 -5.44 -2.81 -2.98
C VAL A 34 -6.52 -2.93 -4.07
N THR A 35 -6.88 -4.15 -4.47
CA THR A 35 -7.84 -4.40 -5.57
C THR A 35 -9.30 -4.35 -5.14
N GLU A 36 -9.62 -4.80 -3.92
CA GLU A 36 -10.99 -4.91 -3.41
C GLU A 36 -11.40 -3.72 -2.51
N SER A 37 -10.46 -3.01 -1.88
CA SER A 37 -10.80 -1.92 -0.95
C SER A 37 -11.20 -0.63 -1.67
N PRO A 38 -12.26 0.07 -1.20
CA PRO A 38 -12.67 1.36 -1.75
C PRO A 38 -11.62 2.47 -1.53
N VAL A 39 -10.74 2.31 -0.54
CA VAL A 39 -9.63 3.26 -0.26
C VAL A 39 -8.75 3.49 -1.48
N PHE A 40 -8.57 2.44 -2.30
CA PHE A 40 -7.69 2.48 -3.46
C PHE A 40 -8.43 2.77 -4.77
N ASP A 41 -9.73 3.08 -4.75
CA ASP A 41 -10.52 3.35 -5.97
C ASP A 41 -9.93 4.47 -6.81
N GLY A 42 -9.56 5.58 -6.16
CA GLY A 42 -8.91 6.72 -6.80
C GLY A 42 -7.56 6.32 -7.42
N PHE A 43 -6.77 5.54 -6.67
CA PHE A 43 -5.46 5.07 -7.12
C PHE A 43 -5.56 4.13 -8.33
N ARG A 44 -6.47 3.14 -8.29
CA ARG A 44 -6.69 2.23 -9.42
C ARG A 44 -7.19 2.95 -10.66
N SER A 45 -8.09 3.93 -10.48
CA SER A 45 -8.55 4.79 -11.57
C SER A 45 -7.40 5.58 -12.20
N ALA A 46 -6.55 6.21 -11.38
CA ALA A 46 -5.38 6.94 -11.85
C ALA A 46 -4.42 6.03 -12.65
N LEU A 47 -4.11 4.83 -12.13
CA LEU A 47 -3.29 3.85 -12.87
C LEU A 47 -3.90 3.43 -14.21
N GLY A 48 -5.23 3.26 -14.25
CA GLY A 48 -5.96 2.94 -15.48
C GLY A 48 -5.83 4.03 -16.55
N HIS A 49 -5.91 5.30 -16.16
CA HIS A 49 -5.69 6.44 -17.07
C HIS A 49 -4.25 6.51 -17.55
N LEU A 50 -3.27 6.35 -16.65
CA LEU A 50 -1.84 6.41 -16.98
C LEU A 50 -1.40 5.36 -18.01
N ARG A 51 -2.00 4.16 -17.97
CA ARG A 51 -1.76 3.08 -18.95
C ARG A 51 -2.42 3.39 -20.30
N LYS A 52 -3.66 3.87 -20.29
CA LYS A 52 -4.42 4.18 -21.52
C LYS A 52 -3.79 5.32 -22.32
N ASP A 53 -3.34 6.38 -21.66
CA ASP A 53 -2.82 7.58 -22.32
C ASP A 53 -1.47 7.35 -23.00
N ARG A 54 -0.71 6.33 -22.58
CA ARG A 54 0.65 6.05 -23.08
C ARG A 54 0.80 4.78 -23.90
N GLY A 55 -0.19 3.88 -23.90
CA GLY A 55 -0.10 2.60 -24.61
C GLY A 55 1.04 1.70 -24.09
N ASP A 56 1.56 2.00 -22.91
CA ASP A 56 2.61 1.24 -22.23
C ASP A 56 1.98 0.41 -21.12
N ASP A 57 2.45 -0.83 -20.99
CA ASP A 57 2.03 -1.73 -19.91
C ASP A 57 2.62 -1.29 -18.56
N GLU A 58 3.75 -0.57 -18.59
CA GLU A 58 4.47 -0.13 -17.39
C GLU A 58 4.24 1.37 -17.08
N VAL A 59 3.72 1.66 -15.89
CA VAL A 59 3.55 3.03 -15.39
C VAL A 59 4.89 3.50 -14.83
N ARG A 60 5.39 4.66 -15.30
CA ARG A 60 6.61 5.27 -14.80
C ARG A 60 6.60 5.47 -13.28
N ASP A 61 7.76 5.27 -12.67
CA ASP A 61 7.95 5.29 -11.22
C ASP A 61 7.57 6.61 -10.54
N ASP A 62 7.91 7.73 -11.17
CA ASP A 62 7.56 9.07 -10.68
C ASP A 62 6.03 9.28 -10.63
N MET A 63 5.34 8.87 -11.69
CA MET A 63 3.88 8.97 -11.77
C MET A 63 3.16 7.99 -10.85
N LEU A 64 3.75 6.81 -10.63
CA LEU A 64 3.25 5.83 -9.67
C LEU A 64 3.32 6.39 -8.23
N LEU A 65 4.45 6.99 -7.85
CA LEU A 65 4.62 7.66 -6.56
C LEU A 65 3.66 8.84 -6.38
N GLU A 66 3.53 9.68 -7.41
CA GLU A 66 2.59 10.82 -7.37
C GLU A 66 1.14 10.37 -7.24
N SER A 67 0.74 9.36 -8.00
CA SER A 67 -0.62 8.80 -7.94
C SER A 67 -0.91 8.20 -6.56
N TYR A 68 0.06 7.49 -5.97
CA TYR A 68 -0.09 6.92 -4.64
C TYR A 68 -0.32 8.03 -3.59
N ARG A 69 0.51 9.07 -3.62
CA ARG A 69 0.46 10.19 -2.66
C ARG A 69 -0.81 11.03 -2.77
N SER A 70 -1.33 11.20 -3.98
CA SER A 70 -2.48 12.07 -4.25
C SER A 70 -3.82 11.35 -4.13
N ALA A 71 -3.87 10.04 -4.43
CA ALA A 71 -5.12 9.31 -4.56
C ALA A 71 -5.50 8.47 -3.33
N ILE A 72 -4.55 8.15 -2.44
CA ILE A 72 -4.80 7.33 -1.26
C ILE A 72 -4.92 8.24 -0.04
N PRO A 73 -6.09 8.32 0.61
CA PRO A 73 -6.25 9.10 1.83
C PRO A 73 -5.53 8.43 3.01
N LEU A 74 -5.27 9.20 4.06
CA LEU A 74 -4.93 8.61 5.35
C LEU A 74 -6.11 7.77 5.85
N THR A 75 -5.80 6.58 6.37
CA THR A 75 -6.78 5.58 6.76
C THR A 75 -6.76 5.30 8.26
N THR A 76 -7.89 4.79 8.77
CA THR A 76 -8.04 4.24 10.13
C THR A 76 -8.20 2.73 10.09
N TYR A 77 -8.17 2.07 11.26
CA TYR A 77 -8.35 0.62 11.38
C TYR A 77 -9.63 0.12 10.73
N ASP A 78 -10.71 0.91 10.76
CA ASP A 78 -12.02 0.58 10.18
C ASP A 78 -11.92 0.24 8.68
N SER A 79 -10.97 0.85 7.98
CA SER A 79 -10.74 0.55 6.56
C SER A 79 -10.04 -0.80 6.31
N TYR A 80 -9.35 -1.34 7.32
CA TYR A 80 -8.65 -2.64 7.27
C TYR A 80 -9.48 -3.75 7.91
N GLU A 81 -10.36 -3.43 8.86
CA GLU A 81 -11.11 -4.38 9.68
C GLU A 81 -11.79 -5.49 8.86
N PRO A 82 -12.52 -5.22 7.76
CA PRO A 82 -13.18 -6.29 6.99
C PRO A 82 -12.21 -7.32 6.40
N PHE A 83 -10.98 -6.90 6.10
CA PHE A 83 -9.93 -7.74 5.53
C PHE A 83 -9.15 -8.47 6.62
N VAL A 84 -8.87 -7.79 7.74
CA VAL A 84 -8.20 -8.40 8.91
C VAL A 84 -9.09 -9.46 9.56
N LYS A 85 -10.41 -9.22 9.64
CA LYS A 85 -11.36 -10.14 10.25
C LYS A 85 -11.35 -11.53 9.62
N LYS A 86 -11.10 -11.64 8.31
CA LYS A 86 -10.97 -12.92 7.59
C LYS A 86 -9.93 -13.85 8.24
N PHE A 87 -8.80 -13.30 8.69
CA PHE A 87 -7.75 -14.07 9.40
C PHE A 87 -8.19 -14.62 10.76
N LEU A 88 -9.22 -14.01 11.36
CA LEU A 88 -9.72 -14.35 12.69
C LEU A 88 -10.98 -15.24 12.62
N GLU A 89 -11.47 -15.54 11.43
CA GLU A 89 -12.61 -16.43 11.25
C GLU A 89 -12.26 -17.86 11.60
N ARG A 90 -13.17 -18.54 12.31
CA ARG A 90 -12.96 -19.90 12.82
C ARG A 90 -12.65 -20.92 11.72
N ASN A 91 -13.14 -20.69 10.49
CA ASN A 91 -12.99 -21.58 9.35
C ASN A 91 -12.13 -20.97 8.23
N CYS A 92 -11.30 -19.97 8.54
CA CYS A 92 -10.41 -19.34 7.56
C CYS A 92 -9.56 -20.37 6.84
N GLN A 93 -9.68 -20.45 5.51
CA GLN A 93 -8.79 -21.22 4.66
C GLN A 93 -7.63 -20.35 4.18
N GLU A 94 -6.53 -20.99 3.76
CA GLU A 94 -5.37 -20.29 3.20
C GLU A 94 -5.75 -19.40 2.01
N ASP A 95 -6.60 -19.92 1.10
CA ASP A 95 -7.04 -19.17 -0.08
C ASP A 95 -7.92 -17.96 0.26
N ASP A 96 -8.57 -17.95 1.44
CA ASP A 96 -9.38 -16.82 1.90
C ASP A 96 -8.53 -15.60 2.27
N VAL A 97 -7.24 -15.80 2.54
CA VAL A 97 -6.33 -14.77 3.06
C VAL A 97 -4.99 -14.66 2.33
N ARG A 98 -4.71 -15.56 1.37
CA ARG A 98 -3.55 -15.46 0.49
C ARG A 98 -3.57 -14.13 -0.25
N ASP A 99 -2.39 -13.50 -0.33
CA ASP A 99 -2.16 -12.23 -1.02
C ASP A 99 -3.04 -11.07 -0.50
N MET A 100 -3.49 -11.13 0.77
CA MET A 100 -4.43 -10.14 1.31
C MET A 100 -3.84 -8.73 1.35
N PHE A 101 -2.73 -8.55 2.05
CA PHE A 101 -2.06 -7.25 2.23
C PHE A 101 -0.67 -7.17 1.59
N SER A 102 -0.07 -8.34 1.36
CA SER A 102 1.21 -8.53 0.69
C SER A 102 1.22 -9.90 0.02
N PRO A 103 2.01 -10.12 -1.04
CA PRO A 103 2.13 -11.43 -1.65
C PRO A 103 2.48 -12.54 -0.66
N GLY A 104 1.79 -13.68 -0.77
CA GLY A 104 1.89 -14.84 0.11
C GLY A 104 0.95 -14.78 1.33
N LEU A 105 1.39 -15.42 2.41
CA LEU A 105 0.68 -15.44 3.69
C LEU A 105 1.51 -14.72 4.77
N PRO A 106 0.88 -13.99 5.70
CA PRO A 106 1.59 -13.46 6.85
C PRO A 106 2.03 -14.59 7.79
N TYR A 107 3.23 -14.46 8.35
CA TYR A 107 3.72 -15.40 9.37
C TYR A 107 3.00 -15.20 10.72
N PHE A 108 2.58 -13.98 11.01
CA PHE A 108 1.86 -13.61 12.24
C PHE A 108 0.96 -12.40 11.99
N VAL A 109 -0.12 -12.30 12.76
CA VAL A 109 -0.98 -11.10 12.84
C VAL A 109 -0.63 -10.36 14.13
N ALA A 110 -0.11 -9.14 14.01
CA ALA A 110 0.28 -8.33 15.16
C ALA A 110 -0.95 -7.72 15.84
N VAL A 111 -0.96 -7.72 17.17
CA VAL A 111 -2.00 -7.07 17.99
C VAL A 111 -1.41 -5.82 18.60
N SER A 112 -2.03 -4.67 18.34
CA SER A 112 -1.61 -3.39 18.93
C SER A 112 -2.30 -3.19 20.29
N SER A 113 -1.65 -2.47 21.20
CA SER A 113 -2.18 -2.18 22.54
C SER A 113 -3.36 -1.21 22.56
N SER A 114 -3.63 -0.53 21.44
CA SER A 114 -4.80 0.34 21.28
C SER A 114 -5.89 -0.40 20.52
N THR A 115 -7.06 -0.50 21.12
CA THR A 115 -8.26 -1.02 20.48
C THR A 115 -9.11 0.15 19.98
N THR A 116 -9.58 0.08 18.73
CA THR A 116 -10.85 0.69 18.35
C THR A 116 -11.92 -0.05 19.18
N GLY A 117 -12.30 0.57 20.30
CA GLY A 117 -13.04 -0.07 21.40
C GLY A 117 -14.40 -0.64 21.02
#